data_AF-A0A2H6AU66-F1
#
_entry.id   AF-A0A2H6AU66-F1
#
_cell.length_a   1.000
_cell.length_b   1.000
_cell.length_c   1.000
_cell.angle_alpha   90.00
_cell.angle_beta   90.00
_cell.angle_gamma   90.00
#
_symmetry.space_group_name_H-M   'P 1'
#
loop_
_entity.id
_entity.type
_entity.pdbx_description
1 polymer ?
#
loop_
_entity_poly.entity_id
_entity_poly.type
_entity_poly.pdbx_seq_one_letter_code
_entity_poly.pdbx_strand_id
1 'polypeptide(L)'
;MVEAAGDARVTVAGGVTTAEEIRELDRIGADAQVGMALYTGRLHLADAIAAPLTSDRPDGLWPTVVVDEYGRALGLVYSNLESLRAAVEERRGIYWSRSRGALWRKGESSGAVQELLRVEVDCDRDALRFVVRQTEPGFCHLARWSCFGGDGGLPRLERVLRARRGSAPAGSYTKKLFDDPHLLAEKLREEADELALARSREEVIWEAADVLYFTLVKLAAHGVPLAEVERHLDLRARRVTRRR
;
A
#
# COMPACT_ATOMS: atom_id res chain seq x y z
N MET A 1 9.88 21.59 26.32
CA MET A 1 10.43 21.62 24.95
C MET A 1 9.33 21.60 23.91
N VAL A 2 8.40 20.63 23.96
CA VAL A 2 7.25 20.60 23.04
C VAL A 2 6.38 21.85 23.16
N GLU A 3 6.02 22.27 24.38
CA GLU A 3 5.28 23.53 24.61
C GLU A 3 6.00 24.76 24.03
N ALA A 4 7.33 24.79 24.10
CA ALA A 4 8.14 25.89 23.58
C ALA A 4 8.27 25.88 22.04
N ALA A 5 7.90 24.77 21.38
CA ALA A 5 8.03 24.60 19.94
C ALA A 5 6.82 25.16 19.16
N GLY A 6 5.73 25.55 19.83
CA GLY A 6 4.51 26.03 19.18
C GLY A 6 3.94 24.99 18.22
N ASP A 7 3.71 25.37 16.96
CA ASP A 7 3.16 24.48 15.92
C ASP A 7 4.21 23.54 15.29
N ALA A 8 5.48 23.65 15.69
CA ALA A 8 6.53 22.80 15.12
C ALA A 8 6.48 21.39 15.72
N ARG A 9 6.51 20.37 14.85
CA ARG A 9 6.73 18.98 15.29
C ARG A 9 8.11 18.84 15.92
N VAL A 10 8.15 18.24 17.10
CA VAL A 10 9.37 17.95 17.83
C VAL A 10 9.72 16.48 17.66
N THR A 11 10.94 16.21 17.19
CA THR A 11 11.47 14.84 17.12
C THR A 11 12.67 14.71 18.05
N VAL A 12 12.62 13.73 18.95
CA VAL A 12 13.76 13.37 19.80
C VAL A 12 14.63 12.37 19.06
N ALA A 13 15.82 12.83 18.67
CA ALA A 13 16.80 12.04 17.94
C ALA A 13 17.92 11.56 18.88
N GLY A 14 17.95 10.25 19.13
CA GLY A 14 18.95 9.61 19.99
C GLY A 14 18.47 9.39 21.43
N GLY A 15 19.09 8.42 22.10
CA GLY A 15 18.74 8.05 23.48
C GLY A 15 17.51 7.15 23.62
N VAL A 16 16.59 7.15 22.65
CA VAL A 16 15.39 6.29 22.69
C VAL A 16 15.75 4.83 22.37
N THR A 17 15.63 3.96 23.36
CA THR A 17 16.00 2.54 23.30
C THR A 17 14.92 1.57 23.75
N THR A 18 13.83 2.07 24.35
CA THR A 18 12.75 1.25 24.88
C THR A 18 11.38 1.68 24.35
N ALA A 19 10.40 0.77 24.43
CA ALA A 19 9.01 1.08 24.11
C ALA A 19 8.38 2.08 25.10
N GLU A 20 8.80 2.09 26.37
CA GLU A 20 8.27 3.07 27.34
C GLU A 20 8.72 4.50 26.99
N GLU A 21 10.00 4.70 26.64
CA GLU A 21 10.49 6.02 26.23
C GLU A 21 9.73 6.55 24.99
N ILE A 22 9.41 5.68 24.03
CA ILE A 22 8.57 6.07 22.88
C ILE A 22 7.19 6.53 23.37
N ARG A 23 6.57 5.78 24.28
CA ARG A 23 5.25 6.09 24.84
C ARG A 23 5.25 7.38 25.67
N GLU A 24 6.32 7.67 26.39
CA GLU A 24 6.47 8.92 27.14
C GLU A 24 6.61 10.12 26.20
N LEU A 25 7.43 10.00 25.15
CA LEU A 25 7.60 11.04 24.13
C LEU A 25 6.31 11.33 23.38
N ASP A 26 5.59 10.27 23.02
CA ASP A 26 4.27 10.31 22.42
C ASP A 26 3.26 11.13 23.23
N ARG A 27 3.16 10.83 24.53
CA ARG A 27 2.22 11.50 25.46
C ARG A 27 2.45 13.00 25.54
N ILE A 28 3.69 13.45 25.34
CA ILE A 28 4.04 14.87 25.34
C ILE A 28 3.97 15.50 23.94
N GLY A 29 3.53 14.76 22.91
CA GLY A 29 3.40 15.25 21.53
C GLY A 29 4.72 15.27 20.75
N ALA A 30 5.71 14.49 21.16
CA ALA A 30 7.00 14.37 20.46
C ALA A 30 7.10 13.06 19.66
N ASP A 31 7.73 13.14 18.49
CA ASP A 31 8.13 11.98 17.69
C ASP A 31 9.44 11.38 18.23
N ALA A 32 9.59 10.06 18.14
CA ALA A 32 10.80 9.36 18.54
C ALA A 32 11.55 8.79 17.32
N GLN A 33 12.84 9.12 17.18
CA GLN A 33 13.70 8.47 16.19
C GLN A 33 14.45 7.28 16.83
N VAL A 34 14.09 6.06 16.43
CA VAL A 34 14.56 4.81 17.07
C VAL A 34 15.54 3.99 16.22
N GLY A 35 16.03 4.53 15.10
CA GLY A 35 16.84 3.78 14.13
C GLY A 35 18.01 2.99 14.74
N MET A 36 18.76 3.60 15.67
CA MET A 36 19.87 2.95 16.37
C MET A 36 19.43 1.76 17.22
N ALA A 37 18.35 1.93 18.00
CA ALA A 37 17.82 0.86 18.83
C ALA A 37 17.34 -0.35 18.00
N LEU A 38 16.79 -0.09 16.80
CA LEU A 38 16.38 -1.14 15.87
C LEU A 38 17.57 -1.92 15.31
N TYR A 39 18.55 -1.26 14.68
CA TYR A 39 19.65 -1.99 14.02
C TYR A 39 20.66 -2.61 15.01
N THR A 40 20.70 -2.13 16.26
CA THR A 40 21.50 -2.76 17.34
C THR A 40 20.75 -3.87 18.08
N GLY A 41 19.49 -4.15 17.73
CA GLY A 41 18.68 -5.19 18.36
C GLY A 41 18.22 -4.87 19.79
N ARG A 42 18.35 -3.62 20.25
CA ARG A 42 17.88 -3.18 21.57
C ARG A 42 16.37 -3.03 21.65
N LEU A 43 15.73 -2.76 20.51
CA LEU A 43 14.29 -2.61 20.40
C LEU A 43 13.79 -3.34 19.16
N HIS A 44 12.73 -4.14 19.32
CA HIS A 44 12.09 -4.78 18.18
C HIS A 44 11.22 -3.77 17.41
N LEU A 45 11.16 -3.88 16.08
CA LEU A 45 10.40 -2.94 15.24
C LEU A 45 8.90 -2.94 15.60
N ALA A 46 8.31 -4.10 15.83
CA ALA A 46 6.90 -4.17 16.24
C ALA A 46 6.66 -3.55 17.63
N ASP A 47 7.63 -3.62 18.54
CA ASP A 47 7.51 -2.99 19.86
C ASP A 47 7.57 -1.47 19.74
N ALA A 48 8.42 -0.95 18.84
CA ALA A 48 8.48 0.46 18.53
C ALA A 48 7.17 0.98 17.91
N ILE A 49 6.58 0.22 16.98
CA ILE A 49 5.30 0.56 16.34
C ILE A 49 4.14 0.49 17.34
N ALA A 50 4.15 -0.50 18.24
CA ALA A 50 3.07 -0.72 19.20
C ALA A 50 3.14 0.14 20.46
N ALA A 51 4.33 0.63 20.83
CA ALA A 51 4.53 1.53 21.97
C ALA A 51 3.50 2.68 22.08
N PRO A 52 3.20 3.42 21.00
CA PRO A 52 2.21 4.50 21.00
C PRO A 52 0.75 4.04 21.01
N LEU A 53 0.48 2.76 20.67
CA LEU A 53 -0.87 2.29 20.42
C LEU A 53 -1.67 2.13 21.72
N THR A 54 -2.94 2.48 21.64
CA THR A 54 -3.95 2.20 22.66
C THR A 54 -5.08 1.39 22.03
N SER A 55 -5.86 0.70 22.84
CA SER A 55 -7.05 -0.01 22.37
C SER A 55 -8.22 0.36 23.27
N ASP A 56 -9.32 0.74 22.65
CA ASP A 56 -10.60 0.98 23.32
C ASP A 56 -11.38 -0.33 23.56
N ARG A 57 -10.85 -1.45 23.08
CA ARG A 57 -11.51 -2.76 23.16
C ARG A 57 -11.15 -3.49 24.45
N PRO A 58 -12.11 -4.19 25.07
CA PRO A 58 -11.84 -5.03 26.25
C PRO A 58 -10.85 -6.17 26.00
N ASP A 59 -10.72 -6.62 24.74
CA ASP A 59 -9.79 -7.68 24.34
C ASP A 59 -8.37 -7.15 24.02
N GLY A 60 -8.16 -5.83 24.10
CA GLY A 60 -6.88 -5.18 23.84
C GLY A 60 -6.41 -5.26 22.38
N LEU A 61 -7.29 -5.64 21.46
CA LEU A 61 -6.95 -5.75 20.04
C LEU A 61 -7.03 -4.39 19.35
N TRP A 62 -6.19 -4.17 18.34
CA TRP A 62 -6.27 -3.02 17.45
C TRP A 62 -7.05 -3.40 16.19
N PRO A 63 -8.10 -2.64 15.79
CA PRO A 63 -8.61 -2.73 14.44
C PRO A 63 -7.48 -2.49 13.44
N THR A 64 -7.43 -3.29 12.39
CA THR A 64 -6.42 -3.20 11.34
C THR A 64 -7.12 -3.13 9.99
N VAL A 65 -7.02 -1.97 9.33
CA VAL A 65 -7.51 -1.78 7.96
C VAL A 65 -6.46 -2.31 7.01
N VAL A 66 -6.81 -3.34 6.25
CA VAL A 66 -5.92 -3.91 5.24
C VAL A 66 -6.24 -3.27 3.90
N VAL A 67 -5.24 -2.70 3.25
CA VAL A 67 -5.36 -2.06 1.93
C VAL A 67 -4.35 -2.62 0.95
N ASP A 68 -4.65 -2.58 -0.35
CA ASP A 68 -3.63 -2.84 -1.37
C ASP A 68 -2.67 -1.65 -1.56
N GLU A 69 -1.66 -1.82 -2.41
CA GLU A 69 -0.67 -0.78 -2.73
C GLU A 69 -1.27 0.50 -3.34
N TYR A 70 -2.52 0.44 -3.83
CA TYR A 70 -3.28 1.57 -4.38
C TYR A 70 -4.21 2.21 -3.33
N GLY A 71 -4.14 1.75 -2.08
CA GLY A 71 -4.96 2.25 -0.98
C GLY A 71 -6.40 1.74 -0.97
N ARG A 72 -6.77 0.79 -1.83
CA ARG A 72 -8.11 0.18 -1.79
C ARG A 72 -8.23 -0.71 -0.57
N ALA A 73 -9.28 -0.49 0.22
CA ALA A 73 -9.61 -1.38 1.34
C ALA A 73 -9.91 -2.80 0.86
N LEU A 74 -9.15 -3.76 1.37
CA LEU A 74 -9.31 -5.19 1.15
C LEU A 74 -10.17 -5.83 2.23
N GLY A 75 -10.01 -5.39 3.48
CA GLY A 75 -10.77 -5.91 4.61
C GLY A 75 -10.43 -5.22 5.93
N LEU A 76 -11.23 -5.52 6.94
CA LEU A 76 -10.96 -5.16 8.33
C LEU A 76 -10.63 -6.43 9.10
N VAL A 77 -9.52 -6.41 9.80
CA VAL A 77 -9.05 -7.49 10.68
C VAL A 77 -8.65 -6.91 12.03
N TYR A 78 -8.15 -7.75 12.93
CA TYR A 78 -7.70 -7.31 14.25
C TYR A 78 -6.26 -7.77 14.45
N SER A 79 -5.48 -6.96 15.14
CA SER A 79 -4.09 -7.26 15.46
C SER A 79 -3.85 -7.09 16.96
N ASN A 80 -2.86 -7.82 17.47
CA ASN A 80 -2.25 -7.57 18.77
C ASN A 80 -0.73 -7.48 18.59
N LEU A 81 0.02 -7.33 19.68
CA LEU A 81 1.47 -7.26 19.62
C LEU A 81 2.09 -8.52 18.99
N GLU A 82 1.52 -9.70 19.28
CA GLU A 82 1.98 -10.98 18.74
C GLU A 82 1.82 -11.04 17.22
N SER A 83 0.63 -10.69 16.70
CA SER A 83 0.39 -10.71 15.26
C SER A 83 1.19 -9.64 14.53
N LEU A 84 1.39 -8.46 15.14
CA LEU A 84 2.22 -7.40 14.57
C LEU A 84 3.70 -7.82 14.48
N ARG A 85 4.25 -8.46 15.53
CA ARG A 85 5.60 -9.03 15.52
C ARG A 85 5.76 -10.03 14.38
N ALA A 86 4.88 -11.04 14.32
CA ALA A 86 4.90 -12.04 13.27
C ALA A 86 4.77 -11.41 11.87
N ALA A 87 3.86 -10.45 11.67
CA ALA A 87 3.64 -9.80 10.39
C ALA A 87 4.88 -9.06 9.88
N VAL A 88 5.57 -8.34 10.77
CA VAL A 88 6.80 -7.58 10.43
C VAL A 88 7.98 -8.52 10.17
N GLU A 89 8.16 -9.55 11.00
CA GLU A 89 9.24 -10.53 10.86
C GLU A 89 9.11 -11.35 9.58
N GLU A 90 7.90 -11.87 9.32
CA GLU A 90 7.61 -12.71 8.16
C GLU A 90 7.33 -11.89 6.89
N ARG A 91 7.17 -10.57 7.02
CA ARG A 91 6.72 -9.65 5.95
C ARG A 91 5.44 -10.14 5.28
N ARG A 92 4.48 -10.59 6.09
CA ARG A 92 3.23 -11.20 5.64
C ARG A 92 2.01 -10.56 6.29
N GLY A 93 0.87 -10.67 5.61
CA GLY A 93 -0.43 -10.37 6.20
C GLY A 93 -0.77 -11.38 7.30
N ILE A 94 -0.37 -11.08 8.53
CA ILE A 94 -0.61 -11.92 9.71
C ILE A 94 -1.39 -11.10 10.72
N TYR A 95 -2.48 -11.70 11.20
CA TYR A 95 -3.49 -11.02 12.02
C TYR A 95 -3.86 -11.88 13.21
N TRP A 96 -4.64 -11.33 14.14
CA TRP A 96 -5.23 -12.08 15.23
C TRP A 96 -6.66 -12.54 14.88
N SER A 97 -6.89 -13.85 14.92
CA SER A 97 -8.23 -14.40 14.75
C SER A 97 -8.99 -14.38 16.07
N ARG A 98 -9.97 -13.49 16.19
CA ARG A 98 -10.83 -13.40 17.39
C ARG A 98 -11.57 -14.69 17.70
N SER A 99 -12.04 -15.41 16.68
CA SER A 99 -12.80 -16.65 16.87
C SER A 99 -11.90 -17.84 17.25
N ARG A 100 -10.64 -17.84 16.80
CA ARG A 100 -9.68 -18.92 17.11
C ARG A 100 -8.81 -18.62 18.31
N GLY A 101 -8.74 -17.36 18.75
CA GLY A 101 -7.82 -16.90 19.79
C GLY A 101 -6.35 -17.19 19.43
N ALA A 102 -5.98 -17.03 18.16
CA ALA A 102 -4.67 -17.41 17.66
C ALA A 102 -4.25 -16.57 16.44
N LEU A 103 -2.97 -16.64 16.09
CA LEU A 103 -2.43 -16.07 14.86
C LEU A 103 -3.13 -16.64 13.62
N TRP A 104 -3.43 -15.75 12.68
CA TRP A 104 -3.96 -16.07 11.37
C TRP A 104 -3.06 -15.50 10.29
N ARG A 105 -2.28 -16.38 9.66
CA ARG A 105 -1.47 -16.05 8.50
C ARG A 105 -2.36 -16.13 7.25
N LYS A 106 -2.66 -14.98 6.65
CA LYS A 106 -3.59 -14.91 5.52
C LYS A 106 -3.06 -15.72 4.34
N GLY A 107 -3.92 -16.59 3.82
CA GLY A 107 -3.63 -17.39 2.63
C GLY A 107 -2.96 -18.73 2.90
N GLU A 108 -2.67 -19.12 4.14
CA GLU A 108 -2.10 -20.46 4.44
C GLU A 108 -2.94 -21.60 3.88
N SER A 109 -4.26 -21.53 4.02
CA SER A 109 -5.16 -22.56 3.51
C SER A 109 -5.57 -22.36 2.06
N SER A 110 -5.58 -21.11 1.57
CA SER A 110 -6.16 -20.77 0.26
C SER A 110 -5.14 -20.41 -0.82
N GLY A 111 -3.86 -20.30 -0.49
CA GLY A 111 -2.80 -19.79 -1.38
C GLY A 111 -2.84 -18.27 -1.63
N ALA A 112 -3.92 -17.59 -1.24
CA ALA A 112 -4.12 -16.15 -1.39
C ALA A 112 -3.37 -15.34 -0.31
N VAL A 113 -2.04 -15.46 -0.34
CA VAL A 113 -1.10 -14.85 0.59
C VAL A 113 -0.99 -13.33 0.38
N GLN A 114 -0.34 -12.68 1.34
CA GLN A 114 -0.10 -11.26 1.33
C GLN A 114 1.35 -10.99 1.69
N GLU A 115 2.00 -10.13 0.93
CA GLU A 115 3.28 -9.52 1.31
C GLU A 115 2.97 -8.20 2.02
N LEU A 116 3.49 -8.02 3.23
CA LEU A 116 3.34 -6.77 3.98
C LEU A 116 4.35 -5.74 3.46
N LEU A 117 3.83 -4.61 2.96
CA LEU A 117 4.65 -3.52 2.41
C LEU A 117 4.86 -2.39 3.41
N ARG A 118 3.84 -2.08 4.21
CA ARG A 118 3.87 -0.97 5.18
C ARG A 118 2.90 -1.21 6.33
N VAL A 119 3.30 -0.74 7.50
CA VAL A 119 2.42 -0.58 8.66
C VAL A 119 2.32 0.91 8.95
N GLU A 120 1.10 1.39 9.13
CA GLU A 120 0.79 2.76 9.52
C GLU A 120 -0.08 2.73 10.78
N VAL A 121 0.05 3.78 11.58
CA VAL A 121 -0.75 4.05 12.78
C VAL A 121 -1.59 5.29 12.48
N ASP A 122 -2.83 5.32 12.92
CA ASP A 122 -3.70 6.51 12.78
C ASP A 122 -3.33 7.63 13.76
N CYS A 123 -4.09 8.73 13.74
CA CYS A 123 -3.69 9.96 14.44
C CYS A 123 -3.97 9.94 15.95
N ASP A 124 -4.93 9.14 16.40
CA ASP A 124 -5.29 8.88 17.80
C ASP A 124 -4.72 7.55 18.32
N ARG A 125 -4.02 6.80 17.46
CA ARG A 125 -3.19 5.64 17.81
C ARG A 125 -4.04 4.47 18.33
N ASP A 126 -5.24 4.30 17.81
CA ASP A 126 -6.12 3.19 18.17
C ASP A 126 -6.35 2.18 17.03
N ALA A 127 -5.92 2.51 15.81
CA ALA A 127 -5.97 1.59 14.68
C ALA A 127 -4.64 1.48 13.91
N LEU A 128 -4.53 0.36 13.21
CA LEU A 128 -3.46 0.08 12.26
C LEU A 128 -3.98 0.11 10.83
N ARG A 129 -3.14 0.54 9.90
CA ARG A 129 -3.34 0.35 8.46
C ARG A 129 -2.19 -0.48 7.89
N PHE A 130 -2.51 -1.66 7.39
CA PHE A 130 -1.57 -2.55 6.73
C PHE A 130 -1.70 -2.38 5.22
N VAL A 131 -0.63 -1.90 4.59
CA VAL A 131 -0.51 -1.87 3.13
C VAL A 131 0.13 -3.17 2.69
N VAL A 132 -0.58 -3.94 1.86
CA VAL A 132 -0.14 -5.27 1.44
C VAL A 132 -0.18 -5.40 -0.09
N ARG A 133 0.69 -6.26 -0.62
CA ARG A 133 0.54 -6.80 -1.98
C ARG A 133 -0.24 -8.11 -1.89
N GLN A 134 -1.45 -8.10 -2.42
CA GLN A 134 -2.35 -9.27 -2.39
C GLN A 134 -2.13 -10.17 -3.60
N THR A 135 -2.10 -11.49 -3.39
CA THR A 135 -2.11 -12.47 -4.50
C THR A 135 -3.52 -12.97 -4.82
N GLU A 136 -3.70 -13.55 -6.01
CA GLU A 136 -4.95 -14.18 -6.44
C GLU A 136 -5.41 -15.31 -5.48
N PRO A 137 -6.72 -15.61 -5.42
CA PRO A 137 -7.85 -14.88 -6.03
C PRO A 137 -8.25 -13.57 -5.32
N GLY A 138 -7.54 -13.18 -4.26
CA GLY A 138 -7.81 -11.95 -3.50
C GLY A 138 -7.93 -12.16 -1.99
N PHE A 139 -8.30 -11.09 -1.29
CA PHE A 139 -8.44 -11.11 0.17
C PHE A 139 -9.65 -11.93 0.63
N CYS A 140 -10.76 -11.84 -0.08
CA CYS A 140 -12.04 -12.38 0.38
C CYS A 140 -12.12 -13.90 0.20
N HIS A 141 -12.69 -14.60 1.18
CA HIS A 141 -12.96 -16.04 1.12
C HIS A 141 -13.94 -16.43 -0.01
N LEU A 142 -14.70 -15.47 -0.55
CA LEU A 142 -15.60 -15.65 -1.70
C LEU A 142 -14.87 -15.52 -3.05
N ALA A 143 -13.54 -15.65 -3.09
CA ALA A 143 -12.71 -15.45 -4.27
C ALA A 143 -12.91 -14.07 -4.93
N ARG A 144 -12.93 -13.02 -4.09
CA ARG A 144 -13.01 -11.61 -4.52
C ARG A 144 -11.77 -10.87 -4.05
N TRP A 145 -11.38 -9.82 -4.79
CA TRP A 145 -10.22 -8.99 -4.45
C TRP A 145 -10.32 -8.41 -3.03
N SER A 146 -11.50 -7.89 -2.68
CA SER A 146 -11.81 -7.27 -1.39
C SER A 146 -13.09 -7.85 -0.77
N CYS A 147 -13.18 -7.81 0.56
CA CYS A 147 -14.42 -8.07 1.30
C CYS A 147 -15.51 -7.02 1.02
N PHE A 148 -15.13 -5.80 0.65
CA PHE A 148 -16.06 -4.69 0.42
C PHE A 148 -16.55 -4.58 -1.04
N GLY A 149 -16.32 -5.62 -1.85
CA GLY A 149 -16.78 -5.70 -3.23
C GLY A 149 -15.79 -5.15 -4.27
N GLY A 150 -16.32 -4.88 -5.48
CA GLY A 150 -15.73 -4.16 -6.61
C GLY A 150 -14.22 -4.26 -6.83
N ASP A 151 -13.80 -5.09 -7.78
CA ASP A 151 -12.49 -4.94 -8.40
C ASP A 151 -12.61 -4.14 -9.70
N GLY A 152 -11.96 -2.98 -9.80
CA GLY A 152 -12.10 -2.08 -10.95
C GLY A 152 -10.96 -1.08 -11.13
N GLY A 153 -11.12 -0.16 -12.09
CA GLY A 153 -10.18 0.91 -12.37
C GLY A 153 -8.82 0.45 -12.91
N LEU A 154 -7.84 1.36 -12.90
CA LEU A 154 -6.48 1.12 -13.38
C LEU A 154 -5.76 -0.05 -12.67
N PRO A 155 -5.88 -0.23 -11.33
CA PRO A 155 -5.26 -1.37 -10.65
C PRO A 155 -5.74 -2.74 -11.16
N ARG A 156 -7.04 -2.88 -11.44
CA ARG A 156 -7.56 -4.12 -12.03
C ARG A 156 -7.02 -4.33 -13.44
N LEU A 157 -7.05 -3.28 -14.25
CA LEU A 157 -6.56 -3.35 -15.63
C LEU A 157 -5.07 -3.75 -15.67
N GLU A 158 -4.24 -3.16 -14.80
CA GLU A 158 -2.83 -3.53 -14.65
C GLU A 158 -2.67 -5.02 -14.34
N ARG A 159 -3.40 -5.57 -13.36
CA ARG A 159 -3.33 -7.00 -13.02
C ARG A 159 -3.75 -7.89 -14.19
N VAL A 160 -4.83 -7.53 -14.88
CA VAL A 160 -5.28 -8.27 -16.08
C VAL A 160 -4.21 -8.25 -17.17
N LEU A 161 -3.57 -7.11 -17.43
CA LEU A 161 -2.51 -6.97 -18.43
C LEU A 161 -1.26 -7.77 -18.04
N ARG A 162 -0.86 -7.73 -16.76
CA ARG A 162 0.26 -8.53 -16.24
C ARG A 162 0.01 -10.03 -16.38
N ALA A 163 -1.20 -10.50 -16.04
CA ALA A 163 -1.58 -11.90 -16.23
C ALA A 163 -1.57 -12.31 -17.71
N ARG A 164 -2.09 -11.43 -18.59
CA ARG A 164 -2.13 -11.66 -20.04
C ARG A 164 -0.76 -11.66 -20.70
N ARG A 165 0.26 -11.00 -20.15
CA ARG A 165 1.61 -11.02 -20.71
C ARG A 165 2.14 -12.45 -20.96
N GLY A 166 1.85 -13.39 -20.05
CA GLY A 166 2.26 -14.79 -20.17
C GLY A 166 1.18 -15.74 -20.69
N SER A 167 -0.08 -15.29 -20.80
CA SER A 167 -1.25 -16.16 -21.05
C SER A 167 -2.18 -15.68 -22.15
N ALA A 168 -1.88 -14.56 -22.82
CA ALA A 168 -2.74 -14.00 -23.83
C ALA A 168 -2.89 -14.94 -25.04
N PRO A 169 -4.13 -15.22 -25.49
CA PRO A 169 -4.37 -16.07 -26.65
C PRO A 169 -3.65 -15.52 -27.89
N ALA A 170 -3.13 -16.45 -28.70
CA ALA A 170 -2.54 -16.13 -30.00
C ALA A 170 -3.55 -15.32 -30.84
N GLY A 171 -3.10 -14.20 -31.41
CA GLY A 171 -3.92 -13.33 -32.23
C GLY A 171 -4.77 -12.29 -31.50
N SER A 172 -4.87 -12.33 -30.16
CA SER A 172 -5.58 -11.28 -29.40
C SER A 172 -4.90 -9.90 -29.55
N TYR A 173 -5.68 -8.82 -29.53
CA TYR A 173 -5.16 -7.46 -29.70
C TYR A 173 -4.08 -7.12 -28.66
N THR A 174 -4.33 -7.44 -27.39
CA THR A 174 -3.34 -7.25 -26.33
C THR A 174 -2.05 -8.05 -26.55
N LYS A 175 -2.13 -9.27 -27.14
CA LYS A 175 -0.94 -10.06 -27.48
C LYS A 175 -0.12 -9.35 -28.56
N LYS A 176 -0.77 -8.83 -29.61
CA LYS A 176 -0.10 -8.07 -30.68
C LYS A 176 0.65 -6.85 -30.12
N LEU A 177 0.02 -6.11 -29.20
CA LEU A 177 0.67 -4.96 -28.55
C LEU A 177 1.88 -5.35 -27.68
N PHE A 178 1.87 -6.54 -27.07
CA PHE A 178 3.02 -7.05 -26.32
C PHE A 178 4.15 -7.54 -27.23
N ASP A 179 3.82 -8.09 -28.40
CA ASP A 179 4.78 -8.69 -29.34
C ASP A 179 5.39 -7.66 -30.30
N ASP A 180 4.69 -6.56 -30.57
CA ASP A 180 5.11 -5.50 -31.48
C ASP A 180 5.26 -4.15 -30.75
N PRO A 181 6.49 -3.82 -30.30
CA PRO A 181 6.78 -2.54 -29.67
C PRO A 181 6.58 -1.33 -30.59
N HIS A 182 6.66 -1.51 -31.92
CA HIS A 182 6.43 -0.43 -32.88
C HIS A 182 4.95 -0.09 -32.95
N LEU A 183 4.09 -1.10 -33.08
CA LEU A 183 2.63 -0.94 -33.04
C LEU A 183 2.18 -0.25 -31.74
N LEU A 184 2.68 -0.69 -30.59
CA LEU A 184 2.34 -0.07 -29.30
C LEU A 184 2.79 1.40 -29.24
N ALA A 185 3.98 1.72 -29.76
CA ALA A 185 4.49 3.08 -29.75
C ALA A 185 3.75 3.99 -30.74
N GLU A 186 3.31 3.46 -31.89
CA GLU A 186 2.47 4.15 -32.85
C GLU A 186 1.12 4.50 -32.22
N LYS A 187 0.42 3.50 -31.66
CA LYS A 187 -0.85 3.71 -30.97
C LYS A 187 -0.73 4.73 -29.85
N LEU A 188 0.27 4.59 -28.98
CA LEU A 188 0.44 5.55 -27.88
C LEU A 188 0.66 7.01 -28.36
N ARG A 189 1.28 7.23 -29.52
CA ARG A 189 1.43 8.59 -30.08
C ARG A 189 0.14 9.09 -30.70
N GLU A 190 -0.56 8.24 -31.43
CA GLU A 190 -1.86 8.52 -32.04
C GLU A 190 -2.88 8.98 -31.00
N GLU A 191 -3.13 8.18 -29.96
CA GLU A 191 -4.12 8.53 -28.93
C GLU A 191 -3.70 9.78 -28.12
N ALA A 192 -2.39 10.02 -27.98
CA ALA A 192 -1.89 11.22 -27.29
C ALA A 192 -2.14 12.49 -28.11
N ASP A 193 -1.98 12.42 -29.43
CA ASP A 193 -2.31 13.52 -30.34
C ASP A 193 -3.83 13.73 -30.42
N GLU A 194 -4.62 12.65 -30.45
CA GLU A 194 -6.09 12.71 -30.42
C GLU A 194 -6.59 13.35 -29.12
N LEU A 195 -6.05 12.93 -27.96
CA LEU A 195 -6.35 13.56 -26.66
C LEU A 195 -5.98 15.06 -26.65
N ALA A 196 -4.86 15.44 -27.27
CA ALA A 196 -4.44 16.83 -27.33
C ALA A 196 -5.36 17.70 -28.21
N LEU A 197 -6.00 17.09 -29.22
CA LEU A 197 -6.89 17.76 -30.17
C LEU A 197 -8.38 17.67 -29.78
N ALA A 198 -8.73 16.76 -28.88
CA ALA A 198 -10.08 16.54 -28.38
C ALA A 198 -10.73 17.83 -27.85
N ARG A 199 -11.99 18.06 -28.25
CA ARG A 199 -12.73 19.28 -27.90
C ARG A 199 -13.98 19.00 -27.10
N SER A 200 -14.65 17.89 -27.40
CA SER A 200 -15.84 17.50 -26.67
C SER A 200 -15.46 16.79 -25.37
N ARG A 201 -16.35 16.87 -24.37
CA ARG A 201 -16.17 16.13 -23.11
C ARG A 201 -16.03 14.63 -23.35
N GLU A 202 -16.76 14.10 -24.33
CA GLU A 202 -16.79 12.67 -24.63
C GLU A 202 -15.48 12.22 -25.29
N GLU A 203 -14.99 12.96 -26.29
CA GLU A 203 -13.66 12.75 -26.90
C GLU A 203 -12.57 12.75 -25.82
N VAL A 204 -12.52 13.77 -24.97
CA VAL A 204 -11.50 13.87 -23.90
C VAL A 204 -11.52 12.64 -22.99
N ILE A 205 -12.70 12.07 -22.69
CA ILE A 205 -12.80 10.87 -21.84
C ILE A 205 -12.29 9.63 -22.58
N TRP A 206 -12.66 9.45 -23.85
CA TRP A 206 -12.26 8.30 -24.66
C TRP A 206 -10.75 8.29 -24.91
N GLU A 207 -10.22 9.40 -25.43
CA GLU A 207 -8.79 9.48 -25.76
C GLU A 207 -7.92 9.37 -24.49
N ALA A 208 -8.37 9.94 -23.37
CA ALA A 208 -7.66 9.78 -22.11
C ALA A 208 -7.68 8.33 -21.61
N ALA A 209 -8.78 7.60 -21.81
CA ALA A 209 -8.87 6.20 -21.44
C ALA A 209 -7.92 5.34 -22.30
N ASP A 210 -7.82 5.61 -23.60
CA ASP A 210 -6.94 4.87 -24.51
C ASP A 210 -5.46 5.17 -24.27
N VAL A 211 -5.09 6.44 -24.04
CA VAL A 211 -3.74 6.81 -23.58
C VAL A 211 -3.36 6.07 -22.30
N LEU A 212 -4.27 6.00 -21.32
CA LEU A 212 -4.03 5.27 -20.06
C LEU A 212 -3.92 3.76 -20.31
N TYR A 213 -4.73 3.18 -21.20
CA TYR A 213 -4.67 1.77 -21.56
C TYR A 213 -3.30 1.42 -22.17
N PHE A 214 -2.87 2.12 -23.22
CA PHE A 214 -1.59 1.83 -23.88
C PHE A 214 -0.39 2.13 -22.97
N THR A 215 -0.50 3.14 -22.10
CA THR A 215 0.49 3.38 -21.04
C THR A 215 0.60 2.15 -20.12
N LEU A 216 -0.52 1.60 -19.62
CA LEU A 216 -0.50 0.41 -18.78
C LEU A 216 0.02 -0.83 -19.51
N VAL A 217 -0.26 -0.99 -20.80
CA VAL A 217 0.32 -2.07 -21.63
C VAL A 217 1.84 -1.92 -21.69
N LYS A 218 2.35 -0.70 -21.92
CA LYS A 218 3.79 -0.40 -21.95
C LYS A 218 4.44 -0.72 -20.61
N LEU A 219 3.84 -0.32 -19.50
CA LEU A 219 4.32 -0.62 -18.15
C LEU A 219 4.35 -2.14 -17.89
N ALA A 220 3.27 -2.84 -18.21
CA ALA A 220 3.18 -4.30 -18.05
C ALA A 220 4.24 -5.04 -18.89
N ALA A 221 4.51 -4.58 -20.12
CA ALA A 221 5.55 -5.13 -20.99
C ALA A 221 6.95 -5.03 -20.38
N HIS A 222 7.21 -3.97 -19.58
CA HIS A 222 8.49 -3.75 -18.91
C HIS A 222 8.50 -4.25 -17.46
N GLY A 223 7.40 -4.83 -16.97
CA GLY A 223 7.28 -5.28 -15.59
C GLY A 223 7.23 -4.14 -14.56
N VAL A 224 6.95 -2.91 -15.00
CA VAL A 224 6.87 -1.72 -14.13
C VAL A 224 5.47 -1.66 -13.52
N PRO A 225 5.31 -1.62 -12.19
CA PRO A 225 4.00 -1.46 -11.57
C PRO A 225 3.45 -0.05 -11.68
N LEU A 226 2.13 0.10 -11.83
CA LEU A 226 1.48 1.43 -11.81
C LEU A 226 1.77 2.18 -10.51
N ALA A 227 1.79 1.47 -9.37
CA ALA A 227 2.14 2.02 -8.06
C ALA A 227 3.55 2.64 -8.00
N GLU A 228 4.46 2.30 -8.91
CA GLU A 228 5.77 2.94 -9.01
C GLU A 228 5.68 4.29 -9.74
N VAL A 229 4.85 4.38 -10.79
CA VAL A 229 4.58 5.62 -11.51
C VAL A 229 3.87 6.64 -10.61
N GLU A 230 2.86 6.21 -9.84
CA GLU A 230 2.15 7.07 -8.87
C GLU A 230 3.13 7.64 -7.83
N ARG A 231 4.00 6.80 -7.29
CA ARG A 231 5.04 7.23 -6.33
C ARG A 231 5.98 8.27 -6.93
N HIS A 232 6.33 8.13 -8.20
CA HIS A 232 7.12 9.14 -8.92
C HIS A 232 6.37 10.46 -9.11
N LEU A 233 5.06 10.42 -9.36
CA LEU A 233 4.23 11.63 -9.43
C LEU A 233 4.14 12.33 -8.07
N ASP A 234 3.93 11.58 -6.99
CA ASP A 234 3.89 12.12 -5.62
C ASP A 234 5.20 12.80 -5.24
N LEU A 235 6.35 12.21 -5.61
CA LEU A 235 7.66 12.82 -5.38
C LEU A 235 7.82 14.16 -6.09
N ARG A 236 7.26 14.31 -7.30
CA ARG A 236 7.29 15.58 -8.05
C ARG A 236 6.37 16.64 -7.43
N ALA A 237 5.24 16.22 -6.87
CA ALA A 237 4.28 17.12 -6.24
C ALA A 237 4.81 17.73 -4.92
N ARG A 238 5.80 17.10 -4.28
CA ARG A 238 6.49 17.64 -3.10
C ARG A 238 7.29 18.88 -3.49
N ARG A 239 6.67 20.06 -3.43
CA ARG A 239 7.38 21.35 -3.46
C ARG A 239 8.30 21.42 -2.26
N VAL A 240 9.60 21.57 -2.49
CA VAL A 240 10.54 22.00 -1.44
C VAL A 240 10.17 23.44 -1.08
N THR A 241 9.42 23.64 0.00
CA THR A 241 9.29 24.94 0.64
C THR A 241 10.65 25.28 1.25
N ARG A 242 11.54 25.90 0.47
CA ARG A 242 12.68 26.61 1.04
C ARG A 242 12.11 27.74 1.91
N ARG A 243 12.30 27.63 3.22
CA ARG A 243 11.92 28.68 4.17
C ARG A 243 12.66 29.97 3.79
N ARG A 244 11.92 31.09 3.76
CA ARG A 244 12.47 32.44 3.82
C ARG A 244 12.84 32.77 5.26
#